data_AF-A0A6J8A023-F1
#
_entry.id   AF-A0A6J8A023-F1
#
_cell.length_a   1.000
_cell.length_b   1.000
_cell.length_c   1.000
_cell.angle_alpha   90.00
_cell.angle_beta   90.00
_cell.angle_gamma   90.00
#
_symmetry.space_group_name_H-M   'P 1'
#
loop_
_entity.id
_entity.type
_entity.pdbx_description
1 polymer ?
#
loop_
_entity_poly.entity_id
_entity_poly.type
_entity_poly.pdbx_seq_one_letter_code
_entity_poly.pdbx_strand_id
1 'polypeptide(L)'
;MAPKVTKDICNNCSKDVVSNDRALSCSICAKWFHIKCERFQVADYDFLQKSDDSIQWSLKHYNKGINSVDKNISELNENLPITIVSQRISQIIDDKSEEEKREANIIIFGIPESEEGNSRIKDTEFIQGLCRDSLEIDNIAIDEITRLGAKPK
;
A
#
# COMPACT_ATOMS: atom_id res chain seq x y z
N MET A 1 34.96 23.26 -32.16
CA MET A 1 35.52 22.16 -31.34
C MET A 1 34.91 20.87 -31.84
N ALA A 2 35.70 19.95 -32.38
CA ALA A 2 35.17 18.65 -32.81
C ALA A 2 34.79 17.82 -31.57
N PRO A 3 33.66 17.09 -31.58
CA PRO A 3 33.31 16.20 -30.48
C PRO A 3 34.38 15.13 -30.34
N LYS A 4 34.95 15.00 -29.14
CA LYS A 4 35.88 13.91 -28.83
C LYS A 4 35.06 12.62 -28.88
N VAL A 5 35.30 11.80 -29.90
CA VAL A 5 34.75 10.44 -29.99
C VAL A 5 35.32 9.66 -28.82
N THR A 6 34.53 9.48 -27.76
CA THR A 6 34.90 8.63 -26.64
C THR A 6 34.78 7.19 -27.11
N LYS A 7 35.92 6.51 -27.23
CA LYS A 7 35.93 5.08 -27.52
C LYS A 7 35.36 4.33 -26.32
N ASP A 8 34.45 3.40 -26.59
CA ASP A 8 33.99 2.46 -25.57
C ASP A 8 35.12 1.45 -25.28
N ILE A 9 35.51 1.32 -24.01
CA ILE A 9 36.60 0.44 -23.58
C ILE A 9 36.04 -0.59 -22.60
N CYS A 10 36.42 -1.85 -22.79
CA CYS A 10 36.06 -2.92 -21.89
C CYS A 10 36.74 -2.72 -20.53
N ASN A 11 35.97 -2.59 -19.47
CA ASN A 11 36.51 -2.28 -18.15
C ASN A 11 37.27 -3.46 -17.50
N ASN A 12 37.20 -4.68 -18.06
CA ASN A 12 37.94 -5.83 -17.55
C ASN A 12 39.27 -6.09 -18.27
N CYS A 13 39.32 -5.99 -19.60
CA CYS A 13 40.54 -6.25 -20.38
C CYS A 13 41.21 -4.99 -20.94
N SER A 14 40.60 -3.81 -20.74
CA SER A 14 41.07 -2.51 -21.21
C SER A 14 41.24 -2.40 -22.74
N LYS A 15 40.62 -3.29 -23.51
CA LYS A 15 40.59 -3.24 -24.97
C LYS A 15 39.36 -2.48 -25.47
N ASP A 16 39.48 -1.85 -26.63
CA ASP A 16 38.37 -1.18 -27.32
C ASP A 16 37.21 -2.16 -27.54
N VAL A 17 35.97 -1.69 -27.35
CA VAL A 17 34.73 -2.38 -27.68
C VAL A 17 34.26 -1.82 -29.02
N VAL A 18 34.28 -2.64 -30.07
CA VAL A 18 33.82 -2.25 -31.41
C VAL A 18 32.41 -2.74 -31.68
N SER A 19 31.72 -2.18 -32.68
CA SER A 19 30.30 -2.50 -32.96
C SER A 19 30.02 -3.98 -33.27
N ASN A 20 31.04 -4.75 -33.69
CA ASN A 20 30.92 -6.18 -33.95
C ASN A 20 31.31 -7.06 -32.75
N ASP A 21 31.75 -6.45 -31.64
CA ASP A 21 32.06 -7.19 -30.43
C ASP A 21 30.77 -7.57 -29.70
N ARG A 22 30.76 -8.79 -29.15
CA ARG A 22 29.76 -9.18 -28.16
C ARG A 22 30.12 -8.54 -26.82
N ALA A 23 29.47 -7.44 -26.51
CA ALA A 23 29.69 -6.68 -25.30
C ALA A 23 28.36 -6.24 -24.68
N LEU A 24 28.37 -6.07 -23.37
CA LEU A 24 27.22 -5.60 -22.59
C LEU A 24 27.62 -4.32 -21.86
N SER A 25 26.70 -3.36 -21.81
CA SER A 25 26.82 -2.18 -20.95
C SER A 25 26.11 -2.46 -19.63
N CYS A 26 26.80 -2.21 -18.51
CA CYS A 26 26.21 -2.36 -17.19
C CYS A 26 25.23 -1.22 -16.91
N SER A 27 23.97 -1.54 -16.62
CA SER A 27 22.93 -0.52 -16.35
C SER A 27 23.22 0.35 -15.12
N ILE A 28 24.02 -0.15 -14.17
CA ILE A 28 24.32 0.55 -12.91
C ILE A 28 25.49 1.54 -13.09
N CYS A 29 26.57 1.11 -13.73
CA CYS A 29 27.80 1.92 -13.82
C CYS A 29 28.10 2.47 -15.21
N ALA A 30 27.25 2.17 -16.20
CA ALA A 30 27.37 2.58 -17.60
C ALA A 30 28.70 2.21 -18.27
N LYS A 31 29.40 1.19 -17.74
CA LYS A 31 30.65 0.68 -18.29
C LYS A 31 30.42 -0.53 -19.19
N TRP A 32 31.25 -0.65 -20.22
CA TRP A 32 31.21 -1.76 -21.18
C TRP A 32 32.08 -2.94 -20.78
N PHE A 33 31.63 -4.13 -21.14
CA PHE A 33 32.32 -5.40 -20.88
C PHE A 33 32.14 -6.36 -22.06
N HIS A 34 33.23 -6.94 -22.55
CA HIS A 34 33.13 -8.09 -23.46
C HIS A 34 32.52 -9.28 -22.73
N ILE A 35 31.61 -10.02 -23.37
CA ILE A 35 30.98 -11.19 -22.73
C ILE A 35 32.01 -12.24 -22.28
N LYS A 36 33.10 -12.41 -23.05
CA LYS A 36 34.19 -13.33 -22.73
C LYS A 36 34.95 -12.92 -21.47
N CYS A 37 35.08 -11.61 -21.25
CA CYS A 37 35.76 -11.06 -20.09
C CYS A 37 35.00 -11.35 -18.79
N GLU A 38 33.66 -11.30 -18.84
CA GLU A 38 32.78 -11.59 -17.70
C GLU A 38 32.38 -13.08 -17.62
N ARG A 39 33.00 -13.95 -18.43
CA ARG A 39 32.68 -15.38 -18.53
C ARG A 39 31.18 -15.63 -18.80
N PHE A 40 30.55 -14.72 -19.51
CA PHE A 40 29.13 -14.78 -19.88
C PHE A 40 28.95 -15.73 -21.06
N GLN A 41 27.97 -16.62 -21.00
CA GLN A 41 27.77 -17.60 -22.06
C GLN A 41 27.19 -16.92 -23.30
N VAL A 42 27.55 -17.44 -24.47
CA VAL A 42 27.04 -16.93 -25.75
C VAL A 42 25.52 -17.07 -25.83
N ALA A 43 24.98 -18.20 -25.39
CA ALA A 43 23.54 -18.44 -25.39
C ALA A 43 22.77 -17.41 -24.54
N ASP A 44 23.30 -17.05 -23.37
CA ASP A 44 22.71 -16.03 -22.50
C ASP A 44 22.76 -14.64 -23.14
N TYR A 45 23.84 -14.32 -23.86
CA TYR A 45 23.96 -13.06 -24.60
C TYR A 45 22.93 -12.98 -25.73
N ASP A 46 22.79 -14.06 -26.49
CA ASP A 46 21.83 -14.13 -27.59
C ASP A 46 20.38 -14.07 -27.07
N PHE A 47 20.12 -14.60 -25.87
CA PHE A 47 18.84 -14.44 -25.18
C PHE A 47 18.57 -12.98 -24.80
N LEU A 48 19.54 -12.30 -24.18
CA LEU A 48 19.44 -10.87 -23.82
C LEU A 48 19.24 -9.95 -25.02
N GLN A 49 19.85 -10.29 -26.17
CA GLN A 49 19.66 -9.53 -27.41
C GLN A 49 18.28 -9.72 -28.04
N LYS A 50 17.59 -10.83 -27.72
CA LYS A 50 16.24 -11.15 -28.24
C LYS A 50 15.13 -10.73 -27.30
N SER A 51 15.42 -10.52 -26.02
CA SER A 51 14.46 -9.99 -25.07
C SER A 51 14.21 -8.51 -25.33
N ASP A 52 12.98 -8.07 -25.09
CA ASP A 52 12.65 -6.65 -25.07
C ASP A 52 13.48 -5.90 -24.00
N ASP A 53 13.50 -4.57 -24.07
CA ASP A 53 14.21 -3.64 -23.16
C ASP A 53 13.88 -3.80 -21.65
N SER A 54 13.02 -4.76 -21.31
CA SER A 54 12.66 -5.17 -19.96
C SER A 54 13.78 -5.89 -19.20
N ILE A 55 14.77 -6.48 -19.87
CA ILE A 55 15.86 -7.21 -19.20
C ILE A 55 17.15 -6.39 -19.20
N GLN A 56 17.53 -5.88 -18.03
CA GLN A 56 18.77 -5.14 -17.85
C GLN A 56 19.87 -6.04 -17.28
N TRP A 57 21.06 -5.99 -17.88
CA TRP A 57 22.24 -6.69 -17.39
C TRP A 57 23.04 -5.81 -16.40
N SER A 58 23.45 -6.42 -15.29
CA SER A 58 24.30 -5.77 -14.28
C SER A 58 25.40 -6.71 -13.77
N LEU A 59 26.52 -6.13 -13.34
CA LEU A 59 27.68 -6.88 -12.85
C LEU A 59 27.38 -7.61 -11.53
N LYS A 60 27.82 -8.86 -11.42
CA LYS A 60 27.75 -9.66 -10.18
C LYS A 60 28.41 -8.99 -8.97
N HIS A 61 29.39 -8.11 -9.19
CA HIS A 61 30.10 -7.42 -8.11
C HIS A 61 29.27 -6.29 -7.48
N TYR A 62 28.34 -5.69 -8.23
CA TYR A 62 27.36 -4.73 -7.67
C TYR A 62 26.22 -5.44 -6.93
N ASN A 63 25.95 -6.72 -7.25
CA ASN A 63 24.97 -7.53 -6.52
C ASN A 63 25.42 -7.98 -5.11
N LYS A 64 26.67 -7.74 -4.71
CA LYS A 64 27.09 -7.99 -3.32
C LYS A 64 26.37 -7.10 -2.30
N GLY A 65 25.99 -5.89 -2.71
CA GLY A 65 25.11 -5.03 -1.90
C GLY A 65 23.67 -5.52 -1.89
N ILE A 66 23.15 -5.99 -3.02
CA ILE A 66 21.77 -6.48 -3.17
C ILE A 66 21.54 -7.77 -2.36
N ASN A 67 22.50 -8.70 -2.34
CA ASN A 67 22.38 -9.91 -1.50
C ASN A 67 22.33 -9.60 0.00
N SER A 68 22.86 -8.45 0.45
CA SER A 68 22.71 -8.00 1.84
C SER A 68 21.32 -7.43 2.11
N VAL A 69 20.71 -6.81 1.09
CA VAL A 69 19.34 -6.30 1.15
C VAL A 69 18.32 -7.45 1.09
N ASP A 70 18.54 -8.47 0.25
CA ASP A 70 17.69 -9.67 0.22
C ASP A 70 17.71 -10.42 1.55
N LYS A 71 18.86 -10.45 2.23
CA LYS A 71 18.97 -11.06 3.56
C LYS A 71 18.20 -10.27 4.61
N ASN A 72 18.32 -8.94 4.59
CA ASN A 72 17.54 -8.05 5.45
C ASN A 72 16.03 -8.10 5.15
N ILE A 73 15.63 -8.24 3.88
CA ILE A 73 14.23 -8.40 3.47
C ILE A 73 13.69 -9.76 3.94
N SER A 74 14.49 -10.82 3.87
CA SER A 74 14.11 -12.15 4.38
C SER A 74 13.92 -12.14 5.89
N GLU A 75 14.84 -11.48 6.62
CA GLU A 75 14.74 -11.29 8.09
C GLU A 75 13.58 -10.36 8.49
N LEU A 76 13.16 -9.42 7.64
CA LEU A 76 11.98 -8.58 7.87
C LEU A 76 10.66 -9.31 7.52
N ASN A 77 10.65 -10.18 6.52
CA ASN A 77 9.49 -10.99 6.14
C ASN A 77 9.20 -12.13 7.13
N GLU A 78 10.18 -12.59 7.89
CA GLU A 78 9.98 -13.62 8.92
C GLU A 78 9.38 -13.06 10.22
N ASN A 79 9.37 -11.74 10.43
CA ASN A 79 9.02 -11.15 11.73
C ASN A 79 7.59 -10.64 11.88
N LEU A 80 6.73 -10.78 10.87
CA LEU A 80 5.28 -10.67 11.04
C LEU A 80 4.60 -11.60 10.03
N PRO A 81 4.06 -12.77 10.47
CA PRO A 81 3.24 -13.58 9.60
C PRO A 81 2.15 -12.70 9.00
N ILE A 82 1.99 -12.76 7.68
CA ILE A 82 0.96 -12.02 6.92
C ILE A 82 -0.42 -12.12 7.59
N THR A 83 -0.68 -13.23 8.28
CA THR A 83 -1.85 -13.47 9.13
C THR A 83 -2.03 -12.44 10.25
N ILE A 84 -0.98 -12.05 10.97
CA ILE A 84 -1.05 -11.07 12.07
C ILE A 84 -1.34 -9.68 11.51
N VAL A 85 -0.72 -9.32 10.38
CA VAL A 85 -0.98 -8.05 9.71
C VAL A 85 -2.43 -7.99 9.24
N SER A 86 -2.94 -9.07 8.62
CA SER A 86 -4.34 -9.17 8.21
C SER A 86 -5.31 -9.04 9.38
N GLN A 87 -5.04 -9.71 10.51
CA GLN A 87 -5.89 -9.63 11.70
C GLN A 87 -5.96 -8.20 12.27
N ARG A 88 -4.82 -7.51 12.35
CA ARG A 88 -4.78 -6.13 12.84
C ARG A 88 -5.52 -5.18 11.90
N ILE A 89 -5.37 -5.35 10.59
CA ILE A 89 -6.09 -4.54 9.62
C ILE A 89 -7.61 -4.74 9.76
N SER A 90 -8.07 -5.99 9.86
CA SER A 90 -9.49 -6.29 10.08
C SER A 90 -10.01 -5.62 11.35
N GLN A 91 -9.27 -5.74 12.47
CA GLN A 91 -9.67 -5.12 13.72
C GLN A 91 -9.76 -3.60 13.64
N ILE A 92 -8.81 -2.94 12.98
CA ILE A 92 -8.85 -1.48 12.78
C ILE A 92 -10.05 -1.06 11.92
N ILE A 93 -10.39 -1.85 10.89
CA ILE A 93 -11.56 -1.58 10.04
C ILE A 93 -12.84 -1.73 10.85
N ASP A 94 -12.96 -2.78 11.66
CA ASP A 94 -14.13 -3.03 12.50
C ASP A 94 -14.28 -1.92 13.56
N ASP A 95 -13.19 -1.53 14.23
CA ASP A 95 -13.18 -0.45 15.22
C ASP A 95 -13.59 0.89 14.60
N LYS A 96 -13.10 1.19 13.38
CA LYS A 96 -13.47 2.41 12.66
C LYS A 96 -14.93 2.43 12.22
N SER A 97 -15.43 1.29 11.74
CA SER A 97 -16.84 1.12 11.38
C SER A 97 -17.76 1.32 12.58
N GLU A 98 -17.40 0.79 13.74
CA GLU A 98 -18.16 0.98 14.98
C GLU A 98 -18.06 2.41 15.54
N GLU A 99 -16.94 3.10 15.35
CA GLU A 99 -16.79 4.52 15.70
C GLU A 99 -17.74 5.39 14.87
N GLU A 100 -17.77 5.20 13.55
CA GLU A 100 -18.66 5.93 12.65
C GLU A 100 -20.15 5.73 12.99
N LYS A 101 -20.55 4.50 13.35
CA LYS A 101 -21.92 4.23 13.81
C LYS A 101 -22.27 4.98 15.09
N ARG A 102 -21.30 5.23 15.97
CA ARG A 102 -21.53 5.95 17.24
C ARG A 102 -21.57 7.45 17.07
N GLU A 103 -20.89 8.01 16.08
CA GLU A 103 -20.97 9.44 15.77
C GLU A 103 -22.37 9.88 15.35
N ALA A 104 -23.16 8.98 14.78
CA ALA A 104 -24.56 9.22 14.43
C ALA A 104 -25.52 9.14 15.63
N ASN A 105 -25.07 8.66 16.80
CA ASN A 105 -25.94 8.50 17.96
C ASN A 105 -26.17 9.83 18.68
N ILE A 106 -27.43 10.17 18.90
CA ILE A 106 -27.84 11.36 19.63
C ILE A 106 -28.42 10.95 20.99
N ILE A 107 -27.90 11.53 22.08
CA ILE A 107 -28.42 11.32 23.44
C ILE A 107 -29.26 12.53 23.84
N ILE A 108 -30.53 12.30 24.15
CA ILE A 108 -31.48 13.36 24.54
C ILE A 108 -31.90 13.14 26.00
N PHE A 109 -31.70 14.17 26.82
CA PHE A 109 -32.06 14.16 28.25
C PHE A 109 -33.40 14.89 28.48
N GLY A 110 -34.07 14.52 29.58
CA GLY A 110 -35.30 15.21 30.01
C GLY A 110 -36.55 14.83 29.21
N ILE A 111 -36.50 13.75 28.42
CA ILE A 111 -37.68 13.20 27.73
C ILE A 111 -38.61 12.58 28.79
N PRO A 112 -39.89 12.98 28.87
CA PRO A 112 -40.85 12.35 29.77
C PRO A 112 -41.07 10.86 29.42
N GLU A 113 -41.38 10.05 30.42
CA GLU A 113 -41.71 8.63 30.20
C GLU A 113 -43.05 8.51 29.47
N SER A 114 -43.07 7.69 28.43
CA SER A 114 -44.28 7.36 27.68
C SER A 114 -45.13 6.34 28.45
N GLU A 115 -46.43 6.59 28.56
CA GLU A 115 -47.37 5.62 29.13
C GLU A 115 -47.43 4.32 28.29
N GLU A 116 -47.62 3.17 28.96
CA GLU A 116 -47.61 1.85 28.34
C GLU A 116 -48.65 1.73 27.21
N GLY A 117 -48.28 1.05 26.12
CA GLY A 117 -49.22 0.57 25.09
C GLY A 117 -49.04 1.09 23.67
N ASN A 118 -48.24 2.15 23.44
CA ASN A 118 -47.85 2.58 22.08
C ASN A 118 -46.63 3.54 22.07
N SER A 119 -45.69 3.32 22.98
CA SER A 119 -44.60 4.25 23.29
C SER A 119 -43.71 4.59 22.09
N ARG A 120 -43.37 3.60 21.26
CA ARG A 120 -42.40 3.80 20.17
C ARG A 120 -42.86 4.76 19.06
N ILE A 121 -44.13 4.71 18.66
CA ILE A 121 -44.66 5.62 17.62
C ILE A 121 -44.66 7.05 18.14
N LYS A 122 -45.09 7.24 19.39
CA LYS A 122 -45.11 8.55 20.05
C LYS A 122 -43.69 9.12 20.22
N ASP A 123 -42.71 8.28 20.50
CA ASP A 123 -41.31 8.69 20.65
C ASP A 123 -40.73 9.18 19.30
N THR A 124 -41.01 8.47 18.21
CA THR A 124 -40.58 8.89 16.87
C THR A 124 -41.19 10.23 16.48
N GLU A 125 -42.50 10.41 16.65
CA GLU A 125 -43.18 11.68 16.35
C GLU A 125 -42.65 12.83 17.22
N PHE A 126 -42.42 12.57 18.51
CA PHE A 126 -41.85 13.55 19.42
C PHE A 126 -40.44 13.97 19.00
N ILE A 127 -39.55 13.01 18.70
CA ILE A 127 -38.17 13.31 18.28
C ILE A 127 -38.16 14.05 16.94
N GLN A 128 -39.01 13.67 15.99
CA GLN A 128 -39.14 14.39 14.72
C GLN A 128 -39.61 15.83 14.94
N GLY A 129 -40.58 16.06 15.83
CA GLY A 129 -41.01 17.40 16.21
C GLY A 129 -39.89 18.19 16.87
N LEU A 130 -39.19 17.60 17.84
CA LEU A 130 -38.06 18.23 18.53
C LEU A 130 -36.96 18.66 17.55
N CYS A 131 -36.58 17.78 16.63
CA CYS A 131 -35.56 18.09 15.62
C CYS A 131 -36.02 19.17 14.64
N ARG A 132 -37.28 19.14 14.19
CA ARG A 132 -37.83 20.21 13.35
C ARG A 132 -37.81 21.55 14.07
N ASP A 133 -38.35 21.58 15.28
CA ASP A 133 -38.62 22.83 16.00
C ASP A 133 -37.34 23.43 16.60
N SER A 134 -36.40 22.59 17.04
CA SER A 134 -35.18 23.03 17.75
C SER A 134 -33.94 23.05 16.86
N LEU A 135 -33.85 22.17 15.86
CA LEU A 135 -32.67 22.04 15.00
C LEU A 135 -32.93 22.51 13.56
N GLU A 136 -34.18 22.83 13.20
CA GLU A 136 -34.58 23.22 11.84
C GLU A 136 -34.28 22.12 10.80
N ILE A 137 -34.34 20.84 11.22
CA ILE A 137 -34.09 19.69 10.35
C ILE A 137 -35.41 18.95 10.10
N ASP A 138 -35.80 18.87 8.84
CA ASP A 138 -36.96 18.09 8.38
C ASP A 138 -36.56 16.70 7.86
N ASN A 139 -37.52 15.75 7.89
CA ASN A 139 -37.41 14.43 7.29
C ASN A 139 -36.24 13.57 7.79
N ILE A 140 -36.00 13.54 9.11
CA ILE A 140 -34.99 12.67 9.70
C ILE A 140 -35.46 11.21 9.64
N ALA A 141 -34.59 10.35 9.11
CA ALA A 141 -34.73 8.90 9.23
C ALA A 141 -34.17 8.45 10.58
N ILE A 142 -35.04 7.94 11.45
CA ILE A 142 -34.65 7.38 12.74
C ILE A 142 -34.59 5.86 12.59
N ASP A 143 -33.42 5.28 12.81
CA ASP A 143 -33.19 3.84 12.66
C ASP A 143 -33.63 3.08 13.92
N GLU A 144 -33.10 3.47 15.09
CA GLU A 144 -33.43 2.87 16.38
C GLU A 144 -33.60 3.94 17.47
N ILE A 145 -34.54 3.70 18.39
CA ILE A 145 -34.72 4.48 19.62
C ILE A 145 -34.54 3.55 20.81
N THR A 146 -33.50 3.80 21.62
CA THR A 146 -33.24 3.07 22.86
C THR A 146 -33.49 3.95 24.07
N ARG A 147 -34.42 3.55 24.94
CA ARG A 147 -34.65 4.21 26.23
C ARG A 147 -33.66 3.68 27.26
N LEU A 148 -32.74 4.53 27.70
CA LEU A 148 -31.87 4.25 28.84
C LEU A 148 -32.68 4.50 30.12
N GLY A 149 -33.16 3.44 30.77
CA GLY A 149 -34.00 3.52 31.96
C GLY A 149 -33.38 4.38 33.08
N ALA A 150 -34.21 4.86 34.00
CA ALA A 150 -33.75 5.68 35.12
C ALA A 150 -32.72 4.91 35.97
N LYS A 151 -31.67 5.61 36.43
CA LYS A 151 -30.71 5.05 37.39
C LYS A 151 -31.49 4.60 38.64
N PRO A 152 -31.33 3.34 39.10
CA PRO A 152 -31.97 2.90 40.34
C PRO A 152 -31.53 3.82 41.48
N LYS A 153 -32.51 4.26 42.29
CA LYS A 153 -32.29 5.14 43.44
C LYS A 153 -31.51 4.45 44.55
#